data_AF-A0A271ITY2-F1
#
_entry.id   AF-A0A271ITY2-F1
#
_cell.length_a   1.000
_cell.length_b   1.000
_cell.length_c   1.000
_cell.angle_alpha   90.00
_cell.angle_beta   90.00
_cell.angle_gamma   90.00
#
_symmetry.space_group_name_H-M   'P 1'
#
loop_
_entity.id
_entity.type
_entity.pdbx_description
1 polymer ?
#
loop_
_entity_poly.entity_id
_entity_poly.type
_entity_poly.pdbx_seq_one_letter_code
_entity_poly.pdbx_strand_id
1 'polypeptide(L)'
;MTRALAVSLVSLLVALLSLVTALFAVFIPPFPTVEGRQAERFESSKEEEASLLDHMVLMQRYVEKAALASDAGNTELTSFYADKISERATRVIDGGYVVDGIDVSAIAAEVADPRASALVEAAASGDRAEFDAAYEVMVDGCNACHARAGYGLIRIQRPDGAAYPSQVFGE
;
A
#
# COMPACT_ATOMS: atom_id res chain seq x y z
N MET A 1 -52.31 49.87 5.95
CA MET A 1 -51.09 49.43 6.67
C MET A 1 -50.19 50.63 6.87
N THR A 2 -49.89 51.01 8.11
CA THR A 2 -49.15 52.25 8.43
C THR A 2 -47.65 52.05 8.25
N ARG A 3 -46.93 53.10 7.82
CA ARG A 3 -45.47 53.08 7.60
C ARG A 3 -44.67 52.48 8.78
N ALA A 4 -45.18 52.62 10.01
CA ALA A 4 -44.57 52.03 11.22
C ALA A 4 -44.54 50.49 11.22
N LEU A 5 -45.59 49.82 10.73
CA LEU A 5 -45.64 48.35 10.64
C LEU A 5 -44.65 47.80 9.61
N ALA A 6 -44.45 48.51 8.50
CA ALA A 6 -43.46 48.12 7.49
C ALA A 6 -42.02 48.24 8.02
N VAL A 7 -41.71 49.31 8.77
CA VAL A 7 -40.38 49.50 9.36
C VAL A 7 -40.07 48.43 10.40
N SER A 8 -41.04 48.08 11.27
CA SER A 8 -40.83 47.02 12.27
C SER A 8 -40.62 45.62 11.65
N LEU A 9 -41.32 45.29 10.56
CA LEU A 9 -41.13 44.03 9.85
C LEU A 9 -39.74 43.92 9.21
N VAL A 10 -39.27 45.01 8.60
CA VAL A 10 -37.93 45.06 7.97
C VAL A 10 -36.84 44.90 9.05
N SER A 11 -36.96 45.60 10.18
CA SER A 11 -36.00 45.48 11.28
C SER A 11 -35.95 44.06 11.87
N LEU A 12 -37.10 43.40 12.02
CA LEU A 12 -37.16 42.02 12.50
C LEU A 12 -36.51 41.05 11.51
N LEU A 13 -36.73 41.26 10.21
CA LEU A 13 -36.15 40.41 9.17
C LEU A 13 -34.61 40.56 9.10
N VAL A 14 -34.10 41.79 9.27
CA VAL A 14 -32.65 42.05 9.37
C VAL A 14 -32.04 41.42 10.64
N ALA A 15 -32.74 41.48 11.78
CA ALA A 15 -32.29 40.86 13.02
C ALA A 15 -32.25 39.33 12.91
N LEU A 16 -33.28 38.72 12.32
CA LEU A 16 -33.32 37.28 12.07
C LEU A 16 -32.23 36.84 11.09
N LEU A 17 -31.99 37.60 10.02
CA LEU A 17 -30.93 37.29 9.07
C LEU A 17 -29.54 37.38 9.71
N SER A 18 -29.31 38.40 10.56
CA SER A 18 -28.07 38.56 11.33
C SER A 18 -27.86 37.42 12.35
N LEU A 19 -28.94 36.93 12.96
CA LEU A 19 -28.87 35.78 13.88
C LEU A 19 -28.55 34.49 13.12
N VAL A 20 -29.14 34.29 11.94
CA VAL A 20 -28.88 33.12 11.08
C VAL A 20 -27.42 33.11 10.60
N THR A 21 -26.87 34.26 10.19
CA THR A 21 -25.46 34.34 9.78
C THR A 21 -24.49 34.11 10.93
N ALA A 22 -24.80 34.65 12.12
CA ALA A 22 -24.00 34.42 13.32
C ALA A 22 -24.00 32.93 13.74
N LEU A 23 -25.15 32.27 13.66
CA LEU A 23 -25.25 30.84 13.93
C LEU A 23 -24.50 30.01 12.88
N PHE A 24 -24.55 30.39 11.60
CA PHE A 24 -23.80 29.71 10.54
C PHE A 24 -22.28 29.78 10.75
N ALA A 25 -21.76 30.90 11.26
CA ALA A 25 -20.33 31.07 11.52
C ALA A 25 -19.80 30.18 12.67
N VAL A 26 -20.66 29.76 13.61
CA VAL A 26 -20.28 28.89 14.74
C VAL A 26 -20.25 27.41 14.33
N PHE A 27 -21.05 27.01 13.33
CA PHE A 27 -21.18 25.61 12.88
C PHE A 27 -20.34 25.25 11.66
N ILE A 28 -19.62 26.20 11.05
CA ILE A 28 -18.60 25.88 10.05
C ILE A 28 -17.36 25.43 10.83
N PRO A 29 -17.00 24.13 10.84
CA PRO A 29 -15.73 23.72 11.42
C PRO A 29 -14.61 24.53 10.75
N PRO A 30 -13.59 24.99 11.51
CA PRO A 30 -12.47 25.71 10.93
C PRO A 30 -11.89 24.84 9.80
N PHE A 31 -11.61 25.45 8.64
CA PHE A 31 -10.91 24.74 7.58
C PHE A 31 -9.64 24.15 8.20
N PRO A 32 -9.44 22.82 8.12
CA PRO A 32 -8.31 22.22 8.78
C PRO A 32 -7.05 22.84 8.18
N THR A 33 -6.16 23.31 9.04
CA THR A 33 -4.88 23.89 8.61
C THR A 33 -4.04 22.79 7.98
N VAL A 34 -3.03 23.16 7.19
CA VAL A 34 -2.07 22.19 6.66
C VAL A 34 -1.43 21.40 7.80
N GLU A 35 -1.11 22.07 8.91
CA GLU A 35 -0.61 21.47 10.15
C GLU A 35 -1.59 20.45 10.76
N GLY A 36 -2.87 20.83 10.87
CA GLY A 36 -3.92 19.96 11.41
C GLY A 36 -4.14 18.72 10.54
N ARG A 37 -4.19 18.89 9.21
CA ARG A 37 -4.27 17.76 8.26
C ARG A 37 -3.05 16.85 8.33
N GLN A 38 -1.86 17.40 8.61
CA GLN A 38 -0.63 16.62 8.68
C GLN A 38 -0.54 15.83 9.99
N ALA A 39 -0.98 16.41 11.11
CA ALA A 39 -1.10 15.74 12.39
C ALA A 39 -2.15 14.62 12.33
N GLU A 40 -3.34 14.90 11.81
CA GLU A 40 -4.39 13.90 11.61
C GLU A 40 -3.94 12.77 10.66
N ARG A 41 -3.20 13.09 9.60
CA ARG A 41 -2.64 12.08 8.69
C ARG A 41 -1.53 11.24 9.34
N PHE A 42 -0.70 11.84 10.20
CA PHE A 42 0.35 11.12 10.92
C PHE A 42 -0.25 10.17 11.96
N GLU A 43 -1.28 10.60 12.67
CA GLU A 43 -2.01 9.80 13.64
C GLU A 43 -2.80 8.66 12.95
N SER A 44 -3.52 8.98 11.87
CA SER A 44 -4.16 7.99 11.00
C SER A 44 -3.14 7.00 10.40
N SER A 45 -1.94 7.42 10.01
CA SER A 45 -0.92 6.53 9.45
C SER A 45 -0.28 5.59 10.48
N LYS A 46 -0.39 5.91 11.77
CA LYS A 46 0.01 5.01 12.86
C LYS A 46 -1.06 3.97 13.16
N GLU A 47 -2.33 4.28 12.95
CA GLU A 47 -3.45 3.33 13.10
C GLU A 47 -3.70 2.52 11.83
N GLU A 48 -3.36 3.05 10.66
CA GLU A 48 -3.49 2.41 9.35
C GLU A 48 -2.14 1.77 8.95
N GLU A 49 -1.62 0.89 9.80
CA GLU A 49 -0.57 -0.02 9.36
C GLU A 49 -1.11 -0.84 8.18
N ALA A 50 -0.32 -0.95 7.11
CA ALA A 50 -0.76 -1.59 5.87
C ALA A 50 -1.30 -3.00 6.18
N SER A 51 -2.45 -3.35 5.60
CA SER A 51 -3.04 -4.66 5.84
C SER A 51 -2.15 -5.76 5.23
N LEU A 52 -2.34 -7.00 5.68
CA LEU A 52 -1.72 -8.16 5.02
C LEU A 52 -1.99 -8.14 3.50
N LEU A 53 -3.21 -7.79 3.10
CA LEU A 53 -3.59 -7.70 1.68
C LEU A 53 -2.76 -6.66 0.94
N ASP A 54 -2.52 -5.49 1.53
CA ASP A 54 -1.69 -4.43 0.93
C ASP A 54 -0.25 -4.92 0.71
N HIS A 55 0.29 -5.65 1.67
CA HIS A 55 1.61 -6.28 1.53
C HIS A 55 1.65 -7.30 0.40
N MET A 56 0.65 -8.18 0.31
CA MET A 56 0.58 -9.21 -0.72
C MET A 56 0.43 -8.63 -2.13
N VAL A 57 -0.43 -7.62 -2.31
CA VAL A 57 -0.61 -6.94 -3.60
C VAL A 57 0.68 -6.26 -4.05
N LEU A 58 1.38 -5.58 -3.15
CA LEU A 58 2.64 -4.92 -3.49
C LEU A 58 3.76 -5.93 -3.73
N MET A 59 3.84 -6.99 -2.92
CA MET A 59 4.84 -8.04 -3.10
C MET A 59 4.68 -8.73 -4.46
N GLN A 60 3.46 -9.12 -4.85
CA GLN A 60 3.21 -9.73 -6.16
C GLN A 60 3.63 -8.79 -7.30
N ARG A 61 3.29 -7.49 -7.20
CA ARG A 61 3.73 -6.48 -8.15
C ARG A 61 5.26 -6.40 -8.24
N TYR A 62 5.97 -6.43 -7.11
CA TYR A 62 7.43 -6.35 -7.12
C TYR A 62 8.08 -7.62 -7.67
N VAL A 63 7.54 -8.81 -7.36
CA VAL A 63 7.96 -10.09 -7.95
C VAL A 63 7.82 -10.05 -9.47
N GLU A 64 6.70 -9.57 -10.00
CA GLU A 64 6.52 -9.45 -11.45
C GLU A 64 7.54 -8.47 -12.07
N LYS A 65 7.72 -7.30 -11.44
CA LYS A 65 8.61 -6.24 -11.96
C LYS A 65 10.09 -6.60 -11.86
N ALA A 66 10.49 -7.41 -10.89
CA ALA A 66 11.84 -7.93 -10.78
C ALA A 66 12.17 -8.87 -11.97
N ALA A 67 11.26 -9.78 -12.32
CA ALA A 67 11.43 -10.64 -13.50
C ALA A 67 11.51 -9.83 -14.80
N LEU A 68 10.60 -8.86 -14.97
CA LEU A 68 10.61 -8.00 -16.16
C LEU A 68 11.90 -7.18 -16.28
N ALA A 69 12.43 -6.67 -15.17
CA ALA A 69 13.71 -5.96 -15.15
C ALA A 69 14.89 -6.89 -15.50
N SER A 70 14.89 -8.11 -14.95
CA SER A 70 15.93 -9.11 -15.22
C SER A 70 15.90 -9.60 -16.67
N ASP A 71 14.70 -9.83 -17.22
CA ASP A 71 14.49 -10.21 -18.62
C ASP A 71 14.94 -9.09 -19.59
N ALA A 72 14.83 -7.84 -19.17
CA ALA A 72 15.33 -6.68 -19.90
C ALA A 72 16.84 -6.40 -19.69
N GLY A 73 17.53 -7.22 -18.88
CA GLY A 73 18.96 -7.05 -18.57
C GLY A 73 19.28 -5.86 -17.66
N ASN A 74 18.28 -5.32 -16.95
CA ASN A 74 18.45 -4.17 -16.06
C ASN A 74 18.75 -4.62 -14.62
N THR A 75 20.03 -4.82 -14.33
CA THR A 75 20.50 -5.29 -13.02
C THR A 75 20.10 -4.35 -11.88
N GLU A 76 20.23 -3.04 -12.05
CA GLU A 76 19.91 -2.07 -10.98
C GLU A 76 18.43 -2.14 -10.60
N LEU A 77 17.54 -2.16 -11.60
CA LEU A 77 16.11 -2.24 -11.37
C LEU A 77 15.69 -3.62 -10.83
N THR A 78 16.39 -4.67 -11.21
CA THR A 78 16.19 -6.03 -10.68
C THR A 78 16.50 -6.07 -9.19
N SER A 79 17.68 -5.58 -8.78
CA SER A 79 18.07 -5.50 -7.36
C SER A 79 17.14 -4.61 -6.56
N PHE A 80 16.73 -3.46 -7.12
CA PHE A 80 15.75 -2.59 -6.49
C PHE A 80 14.45 -3.33 -6.15
N TYR A 81 13.89 -4.11 -7.08
CA TYR A 81 12.66 -4.85 -6.81
C TYR A 81 12.88 -6.06 -5.90
N ALA A 82 14.03 -6.74 -5.98
CA ALA A 82 14.39 -7.79 -5.02
C ALA A 82 14.40 -7.26 -3.57
N ASP A 83 15.00 -6.09 -3.34
CA ASP A 83 14.99 -5.43 -2.03
C ASP A 83 13.56 -5.11 -1.58
N LYS A 84 12.71 -4.60 -2.47
CA LYS A 84 11.30 -4.32 -2.13
C LYS A 84 10.51 -5.58 -1.81
N ILE A 85 10.82 -6.72 -2.42
CA ILE A 85 10.21 -8.01 -2.07
C ILE A 85 10.62 -8.40 -0.65
N SER A 86 11.92 -8.35 -0.33
CA SER A 86 12.46 -8.66 1.00
C SER A 86 11.87 -7.76 2.08
N GLU A 87 11.83 -6.45 1.86
CA GLU A 87 11.21 -5.53 2.82
C GLU A 87 9.70 -5.78 3.04
N ARG A 88 8.98 -6.32 2.04
CA ARG A 88 7.57 -6.70 2.23
C ARG A 88 7.46 -7.99 3.01
N ALA A 89 8.37 -8.96 2.80
CA ALA A 89 8.40 -10.19 3.58
C ALA A 89 8.62 -9.89 5.06
N THR A 90 9.60 -9.03 5.38
CA THR A 90 9.84 -8.57 6.76
C THR A 90 8.61 -7.90 7.38
N ARG A 91 7.93 -7.00 6.66
CA ARG A 91 6.69 -6.37 7.17
C ARG A 91 5.58 -7.37 7.46
N VAL A 92 5.46 -8.42 6.65
CA VAL A 92 4.50 -9.51 6.90
C VAL A 92 4.88 -10.28 8.16
N ILE A 93 6.16 -10.53 8.38
CA ILE A 93 6.66 -11.25 9.56
C ILE A 93 6.42 -10.42 10.83
N ASP A 94 6.80 -9.15 10.81
CA ASP A 94 6.71 -8.25 11.96
C ASP A 94 5.26 -7.89 12.31
N GLY A 95 4.35 -7.93 11.33
CA GLY A 95 2.94 -7.56 11.50
C GLY A 95 2.08 -8.54 12.29
N GLY A 96 2.58 -9.74 12.64
CA GLY A 96 1.88 -10.69 13.51
C GLY A 96 0.48 -11.12 13.01
N TYR A 97 0.31 -11.24 11.70
CA TYR A 97 -0.95 -11.55 11.05
C TYR A 97 -1.41 -13.00 11.31
N VAL A 98 -2.57 -13.12 11.95
CA VAL A 98 -3.31 -14.37 12.11
C VAL A 98 -4.61 -14.28 11.31
N VAL A 99 -4.79 -15.19 10.35
CA VAL A 99 -5.97 -15.22 9.48
C VAL A 99 -6.62 -16.59 9.58
N ASP A 100 -7.92 -16.62 9.89
CA ASP A 100 -8.67 -17.86 10.10
C ASP A 100 -8.01 -18.84 11.09
N GLY A 101 -7.32 -18.29 12.10
CA GLY A 101 -6.58 -19.07 13.10
C GLY A 101 -5.22 -19.60 12.65
N ILE A 102 -4.78 -19.24 11.43
CA ILE A 102 -3.47 -19.59 10.89
C ILE A 102 -2.52 -18.41 11.08
N ASP A 103 -1.37 -18.67 11.70
CA ASP A 103 -0.30 -17.68 11.86
C ASP A 103 0.47 -17.50 10.53
N VAL A 104 0.04 -16.52 9.74
CA VAL A 104 0.62 -16.23 8.42
C VAL A 104 2.02 -15.65 8.58
N SER A 105 2.25 -14.82 9.59
CA SER A 105 3.56 -14.23 9.88
C SER A 105 4.62 -15.29 10.21
N ALA A 106 4.27 -16.31 11.01
CA ALA A 106 5.16 -17.43 11.30
C ALA A 106 5.48 -18.25 10.03
N ILE A 107 4.48 -18.50 9.17
CA ILE A 107 4.70 -19.18 7.89
C ILE A 107 5.62 -18.34 6.99
N ALA A 108 5.41 -17.02 6.93
CA ALA A 108 6.23 -16.11 6.15
C ALA A 108 7.69 -16.09 6.62
N ALA A 109 7.94 -16.15 7.93
CA ALA A 109 9.30 -16.22 8.48
C ALA A 109 10.03 -17.51 8.05
N GLU A 110 9.32 -18.64 8.00
CA GLU A 110 9.90 -19.92 7.60
C GLU A 110 10.09 -20.02 6.07
N VAL A 111 9.15 -19.48 5.30
CA VAL A 111 9.08 -19.69 3.86
C VAL A 111 9.65 -18.50 3.07
N ALA A 112 9.12 -17.30 3.30
CA ALA A 112 9.42 -16.13 2.46
C ALA A 112 10.77 -15.50 2.78
N ASP A 113 11.13 -15.35 4.06
CA ASP A 113 12.34 -14.65 4.51
C ASP A 113 13.66 -15.18 3.92
N PRO A 114 13.99 -16.49 4.05
CA PRO A 114 15.25 -17.00 3.51
C PRO A 114 15.31 -16.91 1.98
N ARG A 115 14.15 -16.99 1.29
CA ARG A 115 14.07 -16.95 -0.17
C ARG A 115 14.18 -15.53 -0.69
N ALA A 116 13.56 -14.57 -0.01
CA ALA A 116 13.67 -13.16 -0.36
C ALA A 116 15.10 -12.65 -0.14
N SER A 117 15.78 -13.11 0.92
CA SER A 117 17.20 -12.82 1.15
C SER A 117 18.08 -13.39 0.04
N ALA A 118 17.90 -14.66 -0.33
CA ALA A 118 18.63 -15.28 -1.44
C ALA A 118 18.36 -14.59 -2.79
N LEU A 119 17.13 -14.11 -3.03
CA LEU A 119 16.79 -13.35 -4.24
C LEU A 119 17.53 -12.01 -4.30
N VAL A 120 17.67 -11.31 -3.16
CA VAL A 120 18.45 -10.06 -3.07
C VAL A 120 19.92 -10.31 -3.40
N GLU A 121 20.53 -11.35 -2.81
CA GLU A 121 21.91 -11.74 -3.08
C GLU A 121 22.12 -12.07 -4.57
N ALA A 122 21.23 -12.90 -5.14
CA ALA A 122 21.28 -13.28 -6.54
C ALA A 122 21.07 -12.08 -7.49
N ALA A 123 20.17 -11.15 -7.17
CA ALA A 123 19.99 -9.93 -7.95
C ALA A 123 21.24 -9.03 -7.91
N ALA A 124 21.84 -8.87 -6.74
CA ALA A 124 23.05 -8.06 -6.55
C ALA A 124 24.28 -8.63 -7.28
N SER A 125 24.32 -9.93 -7.57
CA SER A 125 25.39 -10.56 -8.36
C SER A 125 25.46 -10.05 -9.81
N GLY A 126 24.32 -9.62 -10.37
CA GLY A 126 24.18 -9.31 -11.78
C GLY A 126 24.20 -10.52 -12.73
N ASP A 127 24.30 -11.75 -12.20
CA ASP A 127 24.17 -12.98 -12.97
C ASP A 127 22.69 -13.32 -13.17
N ARG A 128 22.24 -13.26 -14.42
CA ARG A 128 20.84 -13.55 -14.78
C ARG A 128 20.46 -14.99 -14.46
N ALA A 129 21.35 -15.96 -14.61
CA ALA A 129 21.04 -17.36 -14.33
C ALA A 129 20.92 -17.61 -12.81
N GLU A 130 21.75 -16.94 -12.01
CA GLU A 130 21.65 -16.97 -10.54
C GLU A 130 20.34 -16.34 -10.08
N PHE A 131 19.99 -15.16 -10.62
CA PHE A 131 18.71 -14.52 -10.36
C PHE A 131 17.52 -15.41 -10.76
N ASP A 132 17.53 -15.99 -11.96
CA ASP A 132 16.43 -16.82 -12.44
C ASP A 132 16.23 -18.05 -11.52
N ALA A 133 17.31 -18.68 -11.05
CA ALA A 133 17.22 -19.79 -10.11
C ALA A 133 16.62 -19.35 -8.75
N ALA A 134 17.09 -18.23 -8.19
CA ALA A 134 16.56 -17.70 -6.94
C ALA A 134 15.10 -17.23 -7.08
N TYR A 135 14.73 -16.69 -8.25
CA TYR A 135 13.39 -16.25 -8.57
C TYR A 135 12.39 -17.41 -8.55
N GLU A 136 12.72 -18.53 -9.21
CA GLU A 136 11.85 -19.72 -9.20
C GLU A 136 11.68 -20.26 -7.77
N VAL A 137 12.76 -20.29 -6.99
CA VAL A 137 12.69 -20.68 -5.57
C VAL A 137 11.78 -19.73 -4.77
N MET A 138 11.84 -18.42 -5.04
CA MET A 138 10.96 -17.43 -4.41
C MET A 138 9.49 -17.66 -4.80
N VAL A 139 9.20 -17.88 -6.09
CA VAL A 139 7.85 -18.18 -6.59
C VAL A 139 7.28 -19.44 -5.95
N ASP A 140 8.09 -20.50 -5.84
CA ASP A 140 7.73 -21.72 -5.10
C ASP A 140 7.42 -21.43 -3.62
N GLY A 141 8.21 -20.53 -3.01
CA GLY A 141 7.96 -20.01 -1.66
C GLY A 141 6.61 -19.31 -1.53
N CYS A 142 6.29 -18.39 -2.45
CA CYS A 142 4.98 -17.71 -2.47
C CYS A 142 3.84 -18.75 -2.51
N ASN A 143 3.95 -19.71 -3.42
CA ASN A 143 2.95 -20.76 -3.60
C ASN A 143 2.82 -21.69 -2.38
N ALA A 144 3.93 -22.03 -1.74
CA ALA A 144 3.94 -22.85 -0.53
C ALA A 144 3.29 -22.11 0.66
N CYS A 145 3.61 -20.83 0.85
CA CYS A 145 2.99 -19.99 1.88
C CYS A 145 1.48 -19.88 1.67
N HIS A 146 1.05 -19.55 0.45
CA HIS A 146 -0.37 -19.46 0.11
C HIS A 146 -1.11 -20.79 0.34
N ALA A 147 -0.52 -21.92 -0.06
CA ALA A 147 -1.13 -23.23 0.18
C ALA A 147 -1.28 -23.53 1.69
N ARG A 148 -0.24 -23.27 2.50
CA ARG A 148 -0.26 -23.48 3.95
C ARG A 148 -1.26 -22.55 4.67
N ALA A 149 -1.44 -21.35 4.16
CA ALA A 149 -2.39 -20.38 4.68
C ALA A 149 -3.84 -20.60 4.18
N GLY A 150 -4.12 -21.66 3.41
CA GLY A 150 -5.46 -21.96 2.88
C GLY A 150 -5.84 -21.18 1.62
N TYR A 151 -4.92 -20.39 1.06
CA TYR A 151 -5.09 -19.56 -0.14
C TYR A 151 -4.43 -20.16 -1.39
N GLY A 152 -4.32 -21.50 -1.49
CA GLY A 152 -3.63 -22.19 -2.60
C GLY A 152 -4.22 -21.96 -4.00
N LEU A 153 -5.39 -21.31 -4.11
CA LEU A 153 -5.93 -20.80 -5.37
C LEU A 153 -5.11 -19.63 -5.94
N ILE A 154 -4.41 -18.88 -5.08
CA ILE A 154 -3.56 -17.76 -5.45
C ILE A 154 -2.19 -18.33 -5.84
N ARG A 155 -2.02 -18.59 -7.13
CA ARG A 155 -0.78 -19.14 -7.68
C ARG A 155 0.03 -18.05 -8.36
N ILE A 156 1.26 -17.89 -7.91
CA ILE A 156 2.25 -17.00 -8.48
C ILE A 156 3.05 -17.78 -9.53
N GLN A 157 3.36 -17.12 -10.64
CA GLN A 157 4.19 -17.61 -11.72
C GLN A 157 5.01 -16.46 -12.28
N ARG A 158 6.09 -16.76 -13.00
CA ARG A 158 6.78 -15.74 -13.80
C ARG A 158 5.82 -15.14 -14.83
N PRO A 159 5.82 -13.82 -15.06
CA PRO A 159 5.03 -13.21 -16.13
C PRO A 159 5.47 -13.72 -17.52
N ASP A 160 4.50 -13.92 -18.42
CA ASP A 160 4.72 -14.28 -19.82
C ASP A 160 4.84 -13.06 -20.75
N GLY A 161 4.71 -11.85 -20.20
CA GLY A 161 4.90 -10.58 -20.88
C GLY A 161 4.77 -9.37 -19.94
N ALA A 162 5.11 -8.18 -20.42
CA ALA A 162 5.05 -6.96 -19.61
C ALA A 162 3.63 -6.40 -19.53
N ALA A 163 2.98 -6.48 -18.36
CA ALA A 163 1.67 -5.87 -18.09
C ALA A 163 1.76 -4.41 -17.59
N TYR A 164 2.95 -3.82 -17.52
CA TYR A 164 3.20 -2.46 -17.04
C TYR A 164 3.62 -1.51 -18.18
N PRO A 165 2.70 -1.10 -19.06
CA PRO A 165 3.03 -0.28 -20.24
C PRO A 165 3.52 1.13 -19.89
N SER A 166 3.31 1.57 -18.65
CA SER A 166 3.76 2.87 -18.16
C SER A 166 5.17 2.85 -17.58
N GLN A 167 5.89 1.72 -17.66
CA GLN A 167 7.25 1.61 -17.15
C GLN A 167 8.17 0.96 -18.18
N VAL A 168 9.33 1.58 -18.36
CA VAL A 168 10.45 1.06 -19.13
C VAL A 168 11.29 0.17 -18.22
N PHE A 169 11.58 -1.07 -18.65
CA PHE A 169 12.34 -2.05 -17.87
C PHE A 169 13.80 -2.21 -18.34
N GLY A 170 14.12 -1.86 -19.59
CA GLY A 170 15.48 -1.84 -20.14
C GLY A 170 15.68 -0.64 -21.06
N GLU A 171 16.93 -0.38 -21.46
CA GLU A 171 17.29 0.73 -22.36
C GLU A 171 16.86 0.51 -23.82
#